data_AF-A0A969BW68-F1
#
_entry.id   AF-A0A969BW68-F1
#
_cell.length_a   1.000
_cell.length_b   1.000
_cell.length_c   1.000
_cell.angle_alpha   90.00
_cell.angle_beta   90.00
_cell.angle_gamma   90.00
#
_symmetry.space_group_name_H-M   'P 1'
#
loop_
_entity.id
_entity.type
_entity.pdbx_description
1 polymer ?
#
loop_
_entity_poly.entity_id
_entity_poly.type
_entity_poly.pdbx_seq_one_letter_code
_entity_poly.pdbx_strand_id
1 'polypeptide(L)'
;MNFSEGSIALMQNTGRLASGTINLTASQGLRFTGTTADGQLQTGVHGQQLSDGPGGLVQLQAPTVELLDGSTVNTKSFSAARGSDIQVIAPDTLWVKGFSPIDTSNFSGIFTYTYTNGRAGDVTVSSGQLQALDSGSIGSATLDLGDAGNVTVTATDSIVLSGQELKFGQFSTIFDISVGSRTGSGNAGDVVVTTPRLLIQNGGRLGASTVSAGNAGSITVNARDSVTVQGTSPSKLQSQISAAGNVLPPALQTLYNVAATPSGNGGNLVINTAQLEVTDNALVTVRNLGSGDSGTLTINADRIALKNKGSIAATTQGGNGGELMVNARSSLLIRDGGSISTNARGNGNGGNIEINAPNIVGLNNSDITAEARRATAATLRSTPRR
;
A
#
# COMPACT_ATOMS: atom_id res chain seq x y z
N MET A 1 0.84 13.29 -26.17
CA MET A 1 -0.62 13.38 -26.34
C MET A 1 -1.22 13.93 -25.07
N ASN A 2 -2.14 14.88 -25.18
CA ASN A 2 -2.79 15.52 -24.05
C ASN A 2 -4.28 15.18 -24.08
N PHE A 3 -4.78 14.67 -22.96
CA PHE A 3 -6.17 14.31 -22.74
C PHE A 3 -6.68 15.17 -21.57
N SER A 4 -7.84 15.79 -21.76
CA SER A 4 -8.45 16.68 -20.76
C SER A 4 -9.97 16.69 -20.90
N GLU A 5 -10.66 17.40 -19.99
CA GLU A 5 -12.10 17.70 -20.09
C GLU A 5 -12.98 16.44 -20.25
N GLY A 6 -12.64 15.36 -19.55
CA GLY A 6 -13.38 14.10 -19.65
C GLY A 6 -13.04 13.23 -20.86
N SER A 7 -11.92 13.48 -21.54
CA SER A 7 -11.43 12.58 -22.60
C SER A 7 -11.29 11.14 -22.10
N ILE A 8 -11.91 10.18 -22.81
CA ILE A 8 -11.99 8.77 -22.41
C ILE A 8 -11.52 7.84 -23.54
N ALA A 9 -10.65 6.90 -23.20
CA ALA A 9 -10.49 5.65 -23.96
C ALA A 9 -11.14 4.50 -23.17
N LEU A 10 -12.08 3.79 -23.77
CA LEU A 10 -12.89 2.77 -23.09
C LEU A 10 -12.79 1.40 -23.78
N MET A 11 -12.53 0.36 -23.00
CA MET A 11 -12.69 -1.04 -23.37
C MET A 11 -13.77 -1.63 -22.50
N GLN A 12 -14.78 -2.24 -23.12
CA GLN A 12 -15.86 -2.88 -22.41
C GLN A 12 -16.07 -4.29 -22.95
N ASN A 13 -16.05 -5.29 -22.05
CA ASN A 13 -16.34 -6.67 -22.40
C ASN A 13 -17.70 -7.07 -21.83
N THR A 14 -18.63 -7.34 -22.74
CA THR A 14 -19.99 -7.80 -22.48
C THR A 14 -20.19 -9.28 -22.85
N GLY A 15 -19.14 -9.96 -23.29
CA GLY A 15 -19.16 -11.34 -23.76
C GLY A 15 -18.41 -12.31 -22.84
N ARG A 16 -18.42 -13.59 -23.24
CA ARG A 16 -17.77 -14.69 -22.50
C ARG A 16 -16.32 -14.95 -22.93
N LEU A 17 -15.83 -14.23 -23.94
CA LEU A 17 -14.46 -14.34 -24.42
C LEU A 17 -13.56 -13.33 -23.71
N ALA A 18 -12.25 -13.53 -23.77
CA ALA A 18 -11.28 -12.61 -23.18
C ALA A 18 -11.41 -11.20 -23.76
N SER A 19 -11.28 -10.17 -22.92
CA SER A 19 -11.23 -8.79 -23.40
C SER A 19 -9.94 -8.55 -24.18
N GLY A 20 -9.99 -7.61 -25.12
CA GLY A 20 -8.83 -7.19 -25.89
C GLY A 20 -7.88 -6.30 -25.09
N THR A 21 -7.13 -5.46 -25.80
CA THR A 21 -6.13 -4.58 -25.21
C THR A 21 -6.35 -3.14 -25.66
N ILE A 22 -6.26 -2.18 -24.73
CA ILE A 22 -6.03 -0.77 -25.06
C ILE A 22 -4.54 -0.53 -24.92
N ASN A 23 -3.89 -0.14 -26.01
CA ASN A 23 -2.49 0.28 -26.01
C ASN A 23 -2.42 1.75 -26.42
N LEU A 24 -1.96 2.62 -25.52
CA LEU A 24 -1.63 4.00 -25.84
C LEU A 24 -0.11 4.18 -25.79
N THR A 25 0.47 4.55 -26.93
CA THR A 25 1.91 4.75 -27.07
C THR A 25 2.21 6.15 -27.60
N ALA A 26 3.15 6.86 -26.98
CA ALA A 26 3.60 8.17 -27.43
C ALA A 26 5.13 8.28 -27.38
N SER A 27 5.72 8.98 -28.35
CA SER A 27 7.18 9.19 -28.44
C SER A 27 7.72 10.23 -27.47
N GLN A 28 6.86 11.08 -26.91
CA GLN A 28 7.25 12.16 -25.98
C GLN A 28 6.60 11.98 -24.61
N GLY A 29 5.27 11.98 -24.55
CA GLY A 29 4.56 11.82 -23.29
C GLY A 29 3.07 11.57 -23.46
N LEU A 30 2.47 11.04 -22.41
CA LEU A 30 1.02 10.89 -22.24
C LEU A 30 0.60 11.72 -21.03
N ARG A 31 -0.24 12.71 -21.23
CA ARG A 31 -0.75 13.56 -20.16
C ARG A 31 -2.26 13.46 -20.09
N PHE A 32 -2.77 13.14 -18.92
CA PHE A 32 -4.19 13.11 -18.58
C PHE A 32 -4.43 14.12 -17.45
N THR A 33 -5.48 14.92 -17.57
CA THR A 33 -5.75 15.96 -16.57
C THR A 33 -7.25 16.19 -16.40
N GLY A 34 -7.69 16.19 -15.14
CA GLY A 34 -9.02 16.68 -14.79
C GLY A 34 -10.16 15.67 -14.94
N THR A 35 -11.35 16.23 -14.82
CA THR A 35 -12.64 15.59 -15.02
C THR A 35 -13.45 16.41 -16.04
N THR A 36 -14.66 15.96 -16.38
CA THR A 36 -15.69 16.83 -16.96
C THR A 36 -16.03 17.99 -16.03
N ALA A 37 -16.67 19.03 -16.58
CA ALA A 37 -17.04 20.25 -15.86
C ALA A 37 -18.03 20.01 -14.70
N ASP A 38 -18.80 18.92 -14.76
CA ASP A 38 -19.70 18.46 -13.69
C ASP A 38 -19.03 17.50 -12.68
N GLY A 39 -17.74 17.22 -12.88
CA GLY A 39 -16.96 16.30 -12.04
C GLY A 39 -17.30 14.83 -12.20
N GLN A 40 -18.25 14.46 -13.07
CA GLN A 40 -18.80 13.10 -13.11
C GLN A 40 -17.89 12.09 -13.83
N LEU A 41 -17.12 12.54 -14.83
CA LEU A 41 -16.24 11.67 -15.60
C LEU A 41 -14.78 12.10 -15.44
N GLN A 42 -13.97 11.19 -14.93
CA GLN A 42 -12.52 11.37 -14.87
C GLN A 42 -11.93 11.19 -16.28
N THR A 43 -11.00 12.08 -16.66
CA THR A 43 -10.23 11.89 -17.89
C THR A 43 -9.34 10.66 -17.76
N GLY A 44 -9.28 9.83 -18.80
CA GLY A 44 -8.26 8.80 -18.91
C GLY A 44 -8.69 7.52 -19.62
N VAL A 45 -8.18 6.38 -19.14
CA VAL A 45 -8.34 5.08 -19.79
C VAL A 45 -9.07 4.12 -18.87
N HIS A 46 -10.10 3.48 -19.41
CA HIS A 46 -11.06 2.69 -18.65
C HIS A 46 -11.24 1.31 -19.28
N GLY A 47 -11.10 0.26 -18.46
CA GLY A 47 -11.53 -1.10 -18.77
C GLY A 47 -12.76 -1.48 -17.96
N GLN A 48 -13.74 -2.15 -18.57
CA GLN A 48 -14.95 -2.60 -17.90
C GLN A 48 -15.26 -4.05 -18.26
N GLN A 49 -15.40 -4.89 -17.24
CA GLN A 49 -15.81 -6.28 -17.37
C GLN A 49 -17.26 -6.41 -16.88
N LEU A 50 -18.19 -6.69 -17.80
CA LEU A 50 -19.62 -6.83 -17.50
C LEU A 50 -20.14 -8.27 -17.63
N SER A 51 -19.29 -9.20 -18.09
CA SER A 51 -19.64 -10.61 -18.28
C SER A 51 -18.47 -11.53 -17.93
N ASP A 52 -18.69 -12.84 -18.00
CA ASP A 52 -17.81 -13.88 -17.44
C ASP A 52 -16.56 -14.18 -18.28
N GLY A 53 -16.31 -13.43 -19.37
CA GLY A 53 -15.01 -13.46 -20.03
C GLY A 53 -13.92 -12.99 -19.06
N PRO A 54 -12.66 -13.43 -19.20
CA PRO A 54 -11.56 -12.84 -18.45
C PRO A 54 -11.23 -11.42 -18.96
N GLY A 55 -10.76 -10.58 -18.05
CA GLY A 55 -10.27 -9.25 -18.36
C GLY A 55 -9.04 -9.25 -19.27
N GLY A 56 -8.86 -8.14 -19.96
CA GLY A 56 -7.77 -7.92 -20.92
C GLY A 56 -6.67 -7.07 -20.31
N LEU A 57 -6.07 -6.20 -21.12
CA LEU A 57 -4.95 -5.34 -20.72
C LEU A 57 -5.18 -3.88 -21.09
N VAL A 58 -4.92 -2.97 -20.15
CA VAL A 58 -4.76 -1.54 -20.41
C VAL A 58 -3.28 -1.19 -20.30
N GLN A 59 -2.67 -0.75 -21.39
CA GLN A 59 -1.25 -0.41 -21.44
C GLN A 59 -1.03 1.05 -21.83
N LEU A 60 -0.21 1.75 -21.05
CA LEU A 60 0.34 3.06 -21.38
C LEU A 60 1.86 2.97 -21.55
N GLN A 61 2.39 3.53 -22.64
CA GLN A 61 3.82 3.58 -22.89
C GLN A 61 4.25 4.92 -23.48
N ALA A 62 5.06 5.68 -22.73
CA ALA A 62 5.71 6.89 -23.22
C ALA A 62 6.89 7.25 -22.30
N PRO A 63 7.88 8.04 -22.73
CA PRO A 63 8.97 8.47 -21.86
C PRO A 63 8.46 9.08 -20.54
N THR A 64 7.48 9.98 -20.63
CA THR A 64 6.79 10.55 -19.47
C THR A 64 5.28 10.23 -19.52
N VAL A 65 4.72 9.81 -18.38
CA VAL A 65 3.27 9.63 -18.21
C VAL A 65 2.80 10.47 -17.03
N GLU A 66 1.75 11.27 -17.21
CA GLU A 66 1.21 12.17 -16.19
C GLU A 66 -0.29 11.93 -16.01
N LEU A 67 -0.70 11.58 -14.78
CA LEU A 67 -2.09 11.52 -14.32
C LEU A 67 -2.29 12.60 -13.27
N LEU A 68 -2.97 13.68 -13.67
CA LEU A 68 -3.09 14.90 -12.87
C LEU A 68 -4.55 15.24 -12.57
N ASP A 69 -4.77 15.91 -11.44
CA ASP A 69 -6.00 16.63 -11.08
C ASP A 69 -7.29 15.81 -11.21
N GLY A 70 -7.26 14.55 -10.77
CA GLY A 70 -8.42 13.65 -10.77
C GLY A 70 -8.56 12.80 -12.03
N SER A 71 -7.55 12.72 -12.89
CA SER A 71 -7.52 11.81 -14.03
C SER A 71 -7.09 10.39 -13.64
N THR A 72 -7.49 9.38 -14.41
CA THR A 72 -7.34 7.98 -13.98
C THR A 72 -7.04 7.01 -15.11
N VAL A 73 -6.31 5.96 -14.79
CA VAL A 73 -6.27 4.72 -15.58
C VAL A 73 -6.91 3.66 -14.70
N ASN A 74 -8.06 3.13 -15.08
CA ASN A 74 -8.69 2.10 -14.26
C ASN A 74 -9.30 0.95 -15.04
N THR A 75 -9.44 -0.18 -14.36
CA THR A 75 -10.26 -1.30 -14.81
C THR A 75 -11.26 -1.64 -13.72
N LYS A 76 -12.50 -1.98 -14.11
CA LYS A 76 -13.59 -2.31 -13.20
C LYS A 76 -14.21 -3.63 -13.62
N SER A 77 -14.25 -4.61 -12.72
CA SER A 77 -14.93 -5.89 -12.93
C SER A 77 -16.25 -5.96 -12.18
N PHE A 78 -17.31 -6.31 -12.89
CA PHE A 78 -18.66 -6.52 -12.37
C PHE A 78 -19.14 -7.97 -12.61
N SER A 79 -18.22 -8.89 -12.93
CA SER A 79 -18.49 -10.32 -13.12
C SER A 79 -17.60 -11.18 -12.23
N ALA A 80 -17.90 -12.46 -12.11
CA ALA A 80 -17.09 -13.40 -11.32
C ALA A 80 -15.73 -13.73 -11.97
N ALA A 81 -15.48 -13.24 -13.19
CA ALA A 81 -14.22 -13.45 -13.88
C ALA A 81 -13.11 -12.52 -13.36
N ARG A 82 -11.86 -12.90 -13.64
CA ARG A 82 -10.68 -12.07 -13.31
C ARG A 82 -10.76 -10.73 -14.05
N GLY A 83 -10.51 -9.64 -13.33
CA GLY A 83 -10.46 -8.28 -13.86
C GLY A 83 -9.31 -8.07 -14.86
N SER A 84 -9.36 -6.94 -15.58
CA SER A 84 -8.34 -6.57 -16.55
C SER A 84 -7.11 -5.98 -15.86
N ASP A 85 -5.93 -6.30 -16.38
CA ASP A 85 -4.66 -5.82 -15.87
C ASP A 85 -4.35 -4.41 -16.38
N ILE A 86 -3.50 -3.68 -15.64
CA ILE A 86 -2.96 -2.41 -16.07
C ILE A 86 -1.43 -2.48 -16.10
N GLN A 87 -0.84 -2.01 -17.20
CA GLN A 87 0.60 -1.84 -17.34
C GLN A 87 0.95 -0.39 -17.72
N VAL A 88 1.83 0.25 -16.96
CA VAL A 88 2.36 1.58 -17.29
C VAL A 88 3.88 1.51 -17.41
N ILE A 89 4.39 1.97 -18.55
CA ILE A 89 5.82 2.02 -18.86
C ILE A 89 6.19 3.47 -19.13
N ALA A 90 6.91 4.08 -18.18
CA ALA A 90 7.33 5.49 -18.20
C ALA A 90 8.84 5.65 -17.93
N PRO A 91 9.72 5.30 -18.89
CA PRO A 91 11.17 5.20 -18.68
C PRO A 91 11.83 6.43 -18.04
N ASP A 92 11.28 7.63 -18.24
CA ASP A 92 11.78 8.84 -17.58
C ASP A 92 11.02 9.08 -16.27
N THR A 93 9.73 9.41 -16.34
CA THR A 93 8.94 9.74 -15.14
C THR A 93 7.47 9.38 -15.26
N LEU A 94 6.94 8.76 -14.22
CA LEU A 94 5.51 8.64 -13.97
C LEU A 94 5.08 9.61 -12.87
N TRP A 95 4.19 10.53 -13.21
CA TRP A 95 3.50 11.40 -12.26
C TRP A 95 2.09 10.91 -12.02
N VAL A 96 1.75 10.68 -10.76
CA VAL A 96 0.36 10.47 -10.33
C VAL A 96 0.11 11.51 -9.24
N LYS A 97 -0.68 12.54 -9.54
CA LYS A 97 -0.77 13.70 -8.66
C LYS A 97 -2.17 14.27 -8.55
N GLY A 98 -2.56 14.59 -7.32
CA GLY A 98 -3.72 15.42 -7.05
C GLY A 98 -5.04 14.67 -7.10
N PHE A 99 -6.10 15.47 -7.13
CA PHE A 99 -7.50 15.07 -7.16
C PHE A 99 -8.27 16.14 -7.95
N SER A 100 -9.50 15.84 -8.35
CA SER A 100 -10.31 16.82 -9.08
C SER A 100 -10.64 18.01 -8.18
N PRO A 101 -10.40 19.25 -8.65
CA PRO A 101 -10.79 20.44 -7.90
C PRO A 101 -12.32 20.60 -7.81
N ILE A 102 -13.07 19.91 -8.68
CA ILE A 102 -14.54 19.93 -8.73
C ILE A 102 -15.11 18.95 -7.69
N ASP A 103 -14.62 17.71 -7.72
CA ASP A 103 -14.98 16.67 -6.74
C ASP A 103 -13.72 16.06 -6.14
N THR A 104 -13.45 16.40 -4.89
CA THR A 104 -12.22 15.98 -4.21
C THR A 104 -12.20 14.49 -3.86
N SER A 105 -13.27 13.74 -4.13
CA SER A 105 -13.29 12.27 -4.06
C SER A 105 -12.74 11.59 -5.32
N ASN A 106 -12.55 12.35 -6.41
CA ASN A 106 -11.94 11.86 -7.64
C ASN A 106 -10.43 12.07 -7.61
N PHE A 107 -9.69 11.10 -7.09
CA PHE A 107 -8.23 11.15 -7.01
C PHE A 107 -7.58 10.77 -8.34
N SER A 108 -6.40 11.33 -8.59
CA SER A 108 -5.58 10.85 -9.69
C SER A 108 -5.03 9.47 -9.38
N GLY A 109 -5.15 8.52 -10.30
CA GLY A 109 -4.59 7.21 -10.03
C GLY A 109 -4.74 6.11 -11.05
N ILE A 110 -4.00 5.03 -10.76
CA ILE A 110 -3.97 3.78 -11.53
C ILE A 110 -4.62 2.70 -10.68
N PHE A 111 -5.73 2.14 -11.14
CA PHE A 111 -6.52 1.25 -10.31
C PHE A 111 -7.13 0.06 -11.03
N THR A 112 -7.03 -1.12 -10.44
CA THR A 112 -7.91 -2.24 -10.78
C THR A 112 -8.93 -2.43 -9.68
N TYR A 113 -10.19 -2.59 -10.07
CA TYR A 113 -11.31 -2.79 -9.16
C TYR A 113 -12.08 -4.06 -9.52
N THR A 114 -12.55 -4.78 -8.51
CA THR A 114 -13.63 -5.76 -8.65
C THR A 114 -14.74 -5.47 -7.66
N TYR A 115 -15.99 -5.59 -8.12
CA TYR A 115 -17.21 -5.34 -7.36
C TYR A 115 -17.98 -6.64 -7.10
N THR A 116 -17.31 -7.79 -7.26
CA THR A 116 -17.89 -9.14 -7.16
C THR A 116 -16.90 -10.07 -6.48
N ASN A 117 -17.19 -11.38 -6.50
CA ASN A 117 -16.28 -12.44 -6.06
C ASN A 117 -15.13 -12.76 -7.03
N GLY A 118 -15.04 -12.10 -8.20
CA GLY A 118 -13.92 -12.27 -9.13
C GLY A 118 -12.66 -11.56 -8.65
N ARG A 119 -11.48 -12.13 -8.91
CA ARG A 119 -10.20 -11.50 -8.55
C ARG A 119 -9.97 -10.22 -9.37
N ALA A 120 -9.54 -9.13 -8.74
CA ALA A 120 -9.16 -7.91 -9.46
C ALA A 120 -7.91 -8.14 -10.34
N GLY A 121 -7.75 -7.33 -11.39
CA GLY A 121 -6.55 -7.39 -12.24
C GLY A 121 -5.30 -6.91 -11.49
N ASP A 122 -4.13 -7.24 -11.98
CA ASP A 122 -2.86 -6.80 -11.42
C ASP A 122 -2.45 -5.42 -11.99
N VAL A 123 -1.70 -4.64 -11.23
CA VAL A 123 -1.11 -3.37 -11.66
C VAL A 123 0.40 -3.51 -11.75
N THR A 124 0.96 -3.25 -12.93
CA THR A 124 2.42 -3.26 -13.15
C THR A 124 2.89 -1.90 -13.64
N VAL A 125 3.83 -1.30 -12.90
CA VAL A 125 4.42 0.01 -13.23
C VAL A 125 5.93 -0.15 -13.39
N SER A 126 6.47 0.34 -14.49
CA SER A 126 7.91 0.48 -14.73
C SER A 126 8.22 1.94 -15.07
N SER A 127 9.17 2.55 -14.36
CA SER A 127 9.54 3.95 -14.59
C SER A 127 11.01 4.25 -14.31
N GLY A 128 11.49 5.41 -14.74
CA GLY A 128 12.73 5.98 -14.22
C GLY A 128 12.51 6.48 -12.80
N GLN A 129 11.65 7.48 -12.69
CA GLN A 129 11.15 8.02 -11.43
C GLN A 129 9.63 7.88 -11.32
N LEU A 130 9.15 7.53 -10.13
CA LEU A 130 7.72 7.58 -9.80
C LEU A 130 7.47 8.64 -8.72
N GLN A 131 6.55 9.55 -8.97
CA GLN A 131 6.08 10.53 -8.01
C GLN A 131 4.57 10.40 -7.82
N ALA A 132 4.16 9.87 -6.67
CA ALA A 132 2.78 9.83 -6.24
C ALA A 132 2.56 10.93 -5.18
N LEU A 133 1.92 12.02 -5.60
CA LEU A 133 1.87 13.27 -4.84
C LEU A 133 0.43 13.73 -4.59
N ASP A 134 0.19 14.39 -3.46
CA ASP A 134 -1.09 15.06 -3.16
C ASP A 134 -2.33 14.17 -3.41
N SER A 135 -2.31 12.94 -2.88
CA SER A 135 -3.33 11.88 -3.07
C SER A 135 -3.24 11.05 -4.35
N GLY A 136 -2.17 11.23 -5.12
CA GLY A 136 -1.83 10.33 -6.21
C GLY A 136 -1.75 8.89 -5.75
N SER A 137 -2.49 8.00 -6.42
CA SER A 137 -2.74 6.66 -5.92
C SER A 137 -2.51 5.60 -6.98
N ILE A 138 -1.89 4.48 -6.60
CA ILE A 138 -1.69 3.30 -7.44
C ILE A 138 -2.13 2.09 -6.64
N GLY A 139 -3.06 1.29 -7.15
CA GLY A 139 -3.44 0.10 -6.40
C GLY A 139 -4.38 -0.87 -7.08
N SER A 140 -4.55 -2.01 -6.42
CA SER A 140 -5.64 -2.95 -6.70
C SER A 140 -6.59 -2.98 -5.53
N ALA A 141 -7.88 -3.08 -5.82
CA ALA A 141 -8.90 -3.10 -4.79
C ALA A 141 -10.06 -4.03 -5.10
N THR A 142 -10.57 -4.68 -4.07
CA THR A 142 -11.87 -5.37 -4.11
C THR A 142 -12.86 -4.66 -3.23
N LEU A 143 -14.11 -4.59 -3.69
CA LEU A 143 -15.22 -3.93 -3.00
C LEU A 143 -16.36 -4.93 -2.69
N ASP A 144 -16.05 -6.22 -2.78
CA ASP A 144 -16.92 -7.34 -2.41
C ASP A 144 -16.07 -8.61 -2.12
N LEU A 145 -16.63 -9.80 -2.26
CA LEU A 145 -16.03 -11.09 -1.91
C LEU A 145 -14.72 -11.49 -2.65
N GLY A 146 -14.29 -10.76 -3.69
CA GLY A 146 -13.16 -11.13 -4.54
C GLY A 146 -11.79 -10.86 -3.91
N ASP A 147 -10.78 -11.59 -4.36
CA ASP A 147 -9.37 -11.35 -4.03
C ASP A 147 -8.83 -10.12 -4.79
N ALA A 148 -7.95 -9.35 -4.15
CA ALA A 148 -7.32 -8.23 -4.82
C ALA A 148 -6.20 -8.71 -5.76
N GLY A 149 -5.87 -7.88 -6.74
CA GLY A 149 -4.74 -8.12 -7.63
C GLY A 149 -3.42 -7.76 -6.96
N ASN A 150 -2.31 -8.13 -7.59
CA ASN A 150 -0.98 -7.73 -7.12
C ASN A 150 -0.59 -6.37 -7.69
N VAL A 151 0.20 -5.62 -6.94
CA VAL A 151 0.76 -4.34 -7.38
C VAL A 151 2.27 -4.43 -7.42
N THR A 152 2.84 -4.35 -8.62
CA THR A 152 4.30 -4.38 -8.82
C THR A 152 4.77 -3.04 -9.37
N VAL A 153 5.66 -2.37 -8.64
CA VAL A 153 6.22 -1.08 -9.02
C VAL A 153 7.73 -1.17 -9.07
N THR A 154 8.31 -0.90 -10.24
CA THR A 154 9.75 -0.80 -10.45
C THR A 154 10.09 0.61 -10.92
N ALA A 155 11.01 1.28 -10.21
CA ALA A 155 11.56 2.56 -10.63
C ALA A 155 13.09 2.50 -10.64
N THR A 156 13.73 2.77 -11.77
CA THR A 156 15.19 2.62 -11.90
C THR A 156 15.99 3.66 -11.11
N ASP A 157 15.37 4.77 -10.70
CA ASP A 157 16.03 5.85 -9.96
C ASP A 157 15.44 6.05 -8.56
N SER A 158 14.14 6.35 -8.46
CA SER A 158 13.50 6.63 -7.17
C SER A 158 11.98 6.57 -7.20
N ILE A 159 11.39 6.33 -6.02
CA ILE A 159 9.96 6.43 -5.76
C ILE A 159 9.73 7.43 -4.63
N VAL A 160 8.82 8.38 -4.84
CA VAL A 160 8.39 9.34 -3.83
C VAL A 160 6.89 9.23 -3.62
N LEU A 161 6.48 8.96 -2.38
CA LEU A 161 5.09 8.98 -1.93
C LEU A 161 4.93 10.12 -0.92
N SER A 162 4.18 11.15 -1.27
CA SER A 162 4.04 12.33 -0.40
C SER A 162 2.70 13.01 -0.53
N GLY A 163 2.15 13.47 0.59
CA GLY A 163 0.96 14.32 0.61
C GLY A 163 -0.35 13.56 0.84
N GLN A 164 -1.37 14.33 1.17
CA GLN A 164 -2.69 13.88 1.57
C GLN A 164 -3.74 14.95 1.21
N GLU A 165 -4.92 14.54 0.76
CA GLU A 165 -6.11 15.37 0.64
C GLU A 165 -6.84 15.41 1.99
N LEU A 166 -7.24 16.62 2.42
CA LEU A 166 -7.67 16.88 3.79
C LEU A 166 -9.17 16.61 4.04
N LYS A 167 -10.03 16.69 3.03
CA LYS A 167 -11.50 16.54 3.19
C LYS A 167 -11.92 15.09 3.41
N PHE A 168 -11.37 14.16 2.64
CA PHE A 168 -11.65 12.74 2.72
C PHE A 168 -10.53 11.94 3.39
N GLY A 169 -9.40 12.61 3.66
CA GLY A 169 -8.27 12.00 4.34
C GLY A 169 -7.50 11.01 3.45
N GLN A 170 -7.64 11.09 2.13
CA GLN A 170 -6.95 10.21 1.18
C GLN A 170 -5.45 10.54 1.13
N PHE A 171 -4.60 9.52 1.14
CA PHE A 171 -3.15 9.66 1.12
C PHE A 171 -2.60 9.43 -0.29
N SER A 172 -1.44 9.99 -0.59
CA SER A 172 -0.62 9.46 -1.68
C SER A 172 -0.18 8.04 -1.32
N THR A 173 -0.51 7.08 -2.18
CA THR A 173 -0.39 5.67 -1.79
C THR A 173 -0.04 4.73 -2.95
N ILE A 174 0.83 3.76 -2.67
CA ILE A 174 0.86 2.50 -3.42
C ILE A 174 0.20 1.48 -2.50
N PHE A 175 -0.87 0.84 -2.95
CA PHE A 175 -1.60 -0.06 -2.08
C PHE A 175 -2.26 -1.23 -2.77
N ASP A 176 -2.45 -2.27 -1.98
CA ASP A 176 -3.51 -3.23 -2.19
C ASP A 176 -4.54 -3.12 -1.06
N ILE A 177 -5.83 -3.19 -1.40
CA ILE A 177 -6.89 -3.30 -0.40
C ILE A 177 -7.97 -4.31 -0.80
N SER A 178 -8.25 -5.27 0.07
CA SER A 178 -9.46 -6.09 -0.04
C SER A 178 -10.53 -5.64 0.94
N VAL A 179 -11.72 -5.34 0.40
CA VAL A 179 -12.95 -5.03 1.14
C VAL A 179 -13.94 -6.15 0.84
N GLY A 180 -14.11 -7.08 1.79
CA GLY A 180 -15.15 -8.11 1.70
C GLY A 180 -16.47 -7.71 2.35
N SER A 181 -17.31 -8.71 2.66
CA SER A 181 -18.59 -8.56 3.34
C SER A 181 -18.71 -9.52 4.54
N ARG A 182 -19.89 -9.57 5.18
CA ARG A 182 -20.19 -10.38 6.37
C ARG A 182 -20.32 -11.87 6.04
N THR A 183 -20.56 -12.20 4.77
CA THR A 183 -20.75 -13.58 4.29
C THR A 183 -19.50 -14.17 3.64
N GLY A 184 -18.44 -13.37 3.47
CA GLY A 184 -17.14 -13.81 2.97
C GLY A 184 -16.25 -12.62 2.61
N SER A 185 -15.01 -12.87 2.26
CA SER A 185 -14.08 -11.82 1.84
C SER A 185 -12.90 -12.40 1.11
N GLY A 186 -12.45 -11.74 0.05
CA GLY A 186 -11.18 -12.09 -0.56
C GLY A 186 -10.00 -11.60 0.27
N ASN A 187 -8.84 -12.13 -0.05
CA ASN A 187 -7.57 -11.71 0.52
C ASN A 187 -7.04 -10.49 -0.23
N ALA A 188 -6.28 -9.66 0.48
CA ALA A 188 -5.47 -8.64 -0.17
C ALA A 188 -4.33 -9.30 -0.96
N GLY A 189 -4.00 -8.72 -2.10
CA GLY A 189 -2.87 -9.09 -2.94
C GLY A 189 -1.54 -8.56 -2.41
N ASP A 190 -0.47 -8.95 -3.09
CA ASP A 190 0.88 -8.58 -2.70
C ASP A 190 1.31 -7.26 -3.36
N VAL A 191 2.10 -6.47 -2.62
CA VAL A 191 2.72 -5.24 -3.11
C VAL A 191 4.23 -5.41 -3.17
N VAL A 192 4.80 -5.31 -4.37
CA VAL A 192 6.25 -5.41 -4.58
C VAL A 192 6.77 -4.08 -5.13
N VAL A 193 7.73 -3.49 -4.42
CA VAL A 193 8.36 -2.23 -4.77
C VAL A 193 9.86 -2.43 -4.94
N THR A 194 10.39 -2.11 -6.12
CA THR A 194 11.82 -2.20 -6.42
C THR A 194 12.36 -0.88 -6.93
N THR A 195 13.37 -0.32 -6.26
CA THR A 195 13.98 0.95 -6.65
C THR A 195 15.38 1.13 -6.03
N PRO A 196 16.22 2.08 -6.45
CA PRO A 196 17.36 2.46 -5.62
C PRO A 196 16.94 3.20 -4.35
N ARG A 197 15.99 4.12 -4.44
CA ARG A 197 15.59 5.00 -3.32
C ARG A 197 14.08 5.09 -3.18
N LEU A 198 13.56 4.71 -2.02
CA LEU A 198 12.16 4.91 -1.64
C LEU A 198 12.05 5.99 -0.56
N LEU A 199 11.30 7.05 -0.84
CA LEU A 199 10.96 8.10 0.12
C LEU A 199 9.45 8.14 0.34
N ILE A 200 9.03 7.95 1.59
CA ILE A 200 7.64 8.07 2.03
C ILE A 200 7.58 9.18 3.06
N GLN A 201 6.84 10.25 2.79
CA GLN A 201 6.84 11.43 3.65
C GLN A 201 5.49 12.15 3.71
N ASN A 202 5.33 13.06 4.68
CA ASN A 202 4.18 13.97 4.78
C ASN A 202 2.81 13.25 4.69
N GLY A 203 2.70 12.06 5.31
CA GLY A 203 1.50 11.24 5.31
C GLY A 203 1.38 10.23 4.15
N GLY A 204 2.35 10.15 3.24
CA GLY A 204 2.40 9.14 2.19
C GLY A 204 2.39 7.71 2.75
N ARG A 205 1.87 6.75 1.98
CA ARG A 205 1.67 5.37 2.45
C ARG A 205 2.06 4.31 1.42
N LEU A 206 2.58 3.19 1.92
CA LEU A 206 2.69 1.93 1.20
C LEU A 206 1.90 0.89 2.00
N GLY A 207 0.96 0.16 1.40
CA GLY A 207 0.11 -0.74 2.17
C GLY A 207 -0.41 -1.97 1.43
N ALA A 208 -0.64 -3.04 2.16
CA ALA A 208 -1.38 -4.22 1.69
C ALA A 208 -2.35 -4.58 2.81
N SER A 209 -3.62 -4.23 2.67
CA SER A 209 -4.55 -4.22 3.81
C SER A 209 -5.87 -4.93 3.51
N THR A 210 -6.47 -5.52 4.54
CA THR A 210 -7.88 -5.92 4.52
C THR A 210 -8.67 -5.15 5.55
N VAL A 211 -9.98 -5.06 5.33
CA VAL A 211 -10.92 -4.43 6.27
C VAL A 211 -12.04 -5.39 6.72
N SER A 212 -11.97 -6.65 6.30
CA SER A 212 -12.96 -7.71 6.52
C SER A 212 -12.27 -9.03 6.93
N ALA A 213 -12.97 -10.16 6.83
CA ALA A 213 -12.47 -11.47 7.30
C ALA A 213 -11.27 -12.06 6.51
N GLY A 214 -10.79 -11.39 5.46
CA GLY A 214 -9.74 -11.87 4.56
C GLY A 214 -8.35 -11.52 5.08
N ASN A 215 -7.35 -12.29 4.68
CA ASN A 215 -5.98 -12.05 5.10
C ASN A 215 -5.39 -10.82 4.40
N ALA A 216 -4.65 -10.02 5.15
CA ALA A 216 -3.84 -8.95 4.58
C ALA A 216 -2.68 -9.51 3.75
N GLY A 217 -2.40 -8.85 2.62
CA GLY A 217 -1.38 -9.26 1.67
C GLY A 217 0.03 -8.94 2.16
N SER A 218 1.03 -9.40 1.41
CA SER A 218 2.43 -9.17 1.75
C SER A 218 2.99 -7.94 1.05
N ILE A 219 3.90 -7.24 1.70
CA ILE A 219 4.67 -6.14 1.11
C ILE A 219 6.14 -6.56 1.03
N THR A 220 6.74 -6.44 -0.15
CA THR A 220 8.19 -6.58 -0.33
C THR A 220 8.77 -5.28 -0.89
N VAL A 221 9.69 -4.68 -0.15
CA VAL A 221 10.44 -3.49 -0.57
C VAL A 221 11.89 -3.88 -0.80
N ASN A 222 12.35 -3.76 -2.05
CA ASN A 222 13.74 -3.93 -2.44
C ASN A 222 14.31 -2.58 -2.87
N ALA A 223 14.96 -1.88 -1.94
CA ALA A 223 15.53 -0.57 -2.18
C ALA A 223 17.06 -0.62 -2.14
N ARG A 224 17.76 -0.57 -3.28
CA ARG A 224 19.23 -0.79 -3.31
C ARG A 224 20.00 0.11 -2.34
N ASP A 225 19.64 1.40 -2.30
CA ASP A 225 20.40 2.42 -1.58
C ASP A 225 19.71 2.78 -0.26
N SER A 226 18.42 3.15 -0.30
CA SER A 226 17.74 3.61 0.91
C SER A 226 16.22 3.47 0.90
N VAL A 227 15.66 3.21 2.08
CA VAL A 227 14.26 3.46 2.43
C VAL A 227 14.20 4.54 3.51
N THR A 228 13.49 5.63 3.26
CA THR A 228 13.22 6.68 4.25
C THR A 228 11.71 6.83 4.43
N VAL A 229 11.24 6.68 5.68
CA VAL A 229 9.85 6.94 6.07
C VAL A 229 9.86 8.05 7.11
N GLN A 230 9.26 9.20 6.80
CA GLN A 230 9.38 10.38 7.65
C GLN A 230 8.10 11.19 7.80
N GLY A 231 7.85 11.66 9.02
CA GLY A 231 6.87 12.70 9.27
C GLY A 231 5.42 12.24 9.29
N THR A 232 4.55 13.23 9.43
CA THR A 232 3.09 13.09 9.41
C THR A 232 2.52 14.11 8.43
N SER A 233 1.31 13.89 7.94
CA SER A 233 0.56 14.92 7.23
C SER A 233 0.14 16.08 8.16
N PRO A 234 -0.35 17.21 7.60
CA PRO A 234 -0.99 18.27 8.39
C PRO A 234 -2.15 17.78 9.26
N SER A 235 -2.86 16.73 8.83
CA SER A 235 -3.93 16.05 9.59
C SER A 235 -3.40 15.07 10.64
N LYS A 236 -2.10 15.12 10.97
CA LYS A 236 -1.40 14.26 11.95
C LYS A 236 -1.44 12.77 11.63
N LEU A 237 -1.61 12.42 10.37
CA LEU A 237 -1.61 11.03 9.94
C LEU A 237 -0.19 10.63 9.56
N GLN A 238 0.28 9.53 10.11
CA GLN A 238 1.66 9.08 9.95
C GLN A 238 1.94 8.68 8.49
N SER A 239 3.14 9.02 8.02
CA SER A 239 3.75 8.30 6.90
C SER A 239 3.99 6.86 7.31
N GLN A 240 3.59 5.91 6.46
CA GLN A 240 3.64 4.50 6.87
C GLN A 240 3.96 3.50 5.75
N ILE A 241 4.59 2.39 6.15
CA ILE A 241 4.56 1.11 5.41
C ILE A 241 3.77 0.13 6.27
N SER A 242 2.68 -0.44 5.76
CA SER A 242 1.76 -1.22 6.60
C SER A 242 1.09 -2.39 5.88
N ALA A 243 1.36 -3.62 6.32
CA ALA A 243 0.54 -4.77 5.99
C ALA A 243 -0.48 -5.01 7.13
N ALA A 244 -1.78 -4.82 6.88
CA ALA A 244 -2.73 -4.63 7.98
C ALA A 244 -4.14 -5.22 7.81
N GLY A 245 -4.62 -5.93 8.83
CA GLY A 245 -6.03 -6.18 9.06
C GLY A 245 -6.67 -5.03 9.85
N ASN A 246 -7.62 -4.32 9.25
CA ASN A 246 -8.22 -3.09 9.75
C ASN A 246 -9.67 -3.28 10.19
N VAL A 247 -10.06 -2.60 11.27
CA VAL A 247 -11.46 -2.45 11.64
C VAL A 247 -12.00 -1.16 11.05
N LEU A 248 -13.05 -1.24 10.24
CA LEU A 248 -13.73 -0.04 9.74
C LEU A 248 -14.48 0.68 10.87
N PRO A 249 -14.69 1.99 10.78
CA PRO A 249 -15.65 2.70 11.63
C PRO A 249 -17.05 2.09 11.53
N PRO A 250 -17.86 2.08 12.61
CA PRO A 250 -19.19 1.43 12.61
C PRO A 250 -20.10 1.83 11.45
N ALA A 251 -20.08 3.11 11.04
CA ALA A 251 -20.87 3.58 9.90
C ALA A 251 -20.51 2.88 8.58
N LEU A 252 -19.21 2.69 8.32
CA LEU A 252 -18.72 1.97 7.15
C LEU A 252 -18.92 0.45 7.29
N GLN A 253 -18.90 -0.08 8.52
CA GLN A 253 -19.22 -1.50 8.74
C GLN A 253 -20.65 -1.84 8.28
N THR A 254 -21.61 -0.96 8.57
CA THR A 254 -23.00 -1.12 8.10
C THR A 254 -23.10 -0.93 6.59
N LEU A 255 -22.45 0.09 6.02
CA LEU A 255 -22.50 0.39 4.59
C LEU A 255 -21.96 -0.75 3.72
N TYR A 256 -20.82 -1.33 4.10
CA TYR A 256 -20.19 -2.45 3.38
C TYR A 256 -20.64 -3.82 3.88
N ASN A 257 -21.57 -3.86 4.84
CA ASN A 257 -22.01 -5.08 5.51
C ASN A 257 -20.82 -5.96 5.90
N VAL A 258 -19.86 -5.45 6.67
CA VAL A 258 -18.71 -6.24 7.18
C VAL A 258 -18.88 -6.58 8.66
N ALA A 259 -18.19 -7.63 9.11
CA ALA A 259 -18.15 -7.97 10.52
C ALA A 259 -17.44 -6.88 11.36
N ALA A 260 -17.92 -6.64 12.57
CA ALA A 260 -17.35 -5.65 13.48
C ALA A 260 -15.92 -5.99 13.94
N THR A 261 -15.60 -7.28 13.96
CA THR A 261 -14.27 -7.82 14.26
C THR A 261 -13.81 -8.67 13.08
N PRO A 262 -12.96 -8.14 12.19
CA PRO A 262 -12.27 -8.88 11.15
C PRO A 262 -11.53 -10.09 11.74
N SER A 263 -11.62 -11.24 11.08
CA SER A 263 -10.97 -12.47 11.52
C SER A 263 -9.72 -12.86 10.73
N GLY A 264 -9.47 -12.20 9.60
CA GLY A 264 -8.30 -12.48 8.76
C GLY A 264 -7.01 -12.10 9.47
N ASN A 265 -5.92 -12.77 9.10
CA ASN A 265 -4.59 -12.53 9.67
C ASN A 265 -3.94 -11.27 9.07
N GLY A 266 -3.01 -10.68 9.84
CA GLY A 266 -2.14 -9.61 9.38
C GLY A 266 -1.16 -10.11 8.32
N GLY A 267 -0.78 -9.21 7.41
CA GLY A 267 0.11 -9.53 6.30
C GLY A 267 1.58 -9.46 6.69
N ASN A 268 2.44 -9.94 5.79
CA ASN A 268 3.89 -9.93 6.00
C ASN A 268 4.54 -8.70 5.37
N LEU A 269 5.65 -8.24 5.93
CA LEU A 269 6.43 -7.13 5.41
C LEU A 269 7.92 -7.48 5.38
N VAL A 270 8.53 -7.38 4.21
CA VAL A 270 9.98 -7.54 4.03
C VAL A 270 10.56 -6.26 3.46
N ILE A 271 11.59 -5.72 4.11
CA ILE A 271 12.36 -4.56 3.63
C ILE A 271 13.81 -4.97 3.47
N ASN A 272 14.33 -4.89 2.25
CA ASN A 272 15.72 -5.11 1.91
C ASN A 272 16.32 -3.79 1.41
N THR A 273 17.33 -3.27 2.11
CA THR A 273 17.99 -2.02 1.71
C THR A 273 19.42 -1.88 2.22
N ALA A 274 20.21 -0.92 1.73
CA ALA A 274 21.45 -0.56 2.41
C ALA A 274 21.15 0.27 3.66
N GLN A 275 20.25 1.25 3.58
CA GLN A 275 19.90 2.12 4.70
C GLN A 275 18.39 2.22 4.91
N LEU A 276 17.93 1.88 6.12
CA LEU A 276 16.57 2.18 6.57
C LEU A 276 16.59 3.33 7.58
N GLU A 277 15.81 4.37 7.30
CA GLU A 277 15.52 5.44 8.24
C GLU A 277 14.01 5.58 8.47
N VAL A 278 13.60 5.53 9.74
CA VAL A 278 12.23 5.83 10.17
C VAL A 278 12.30 6.97 11.18
N THR A 279 11.67 8.10 10.85
CA THR A 279 11.84 9.34 11.65
C THR A 279 10.56 10.16 11.75
N ASP A 280 10.54 11.08 12.71
CA ASP A 280 9.53 12.12 12.87
C ASP A 280 8.10 11.57 12.99
N ASN A 281 7.90 10.60 13.88
CA ASN A 281 6.64 9.87 14.12
C ASN A 281 6.17 8.97 12.96
N ALA A 282 7.01 8.67 11.97
CA ALA A 282 6.70 7.67 10.95
C ALA A 282 6.60 6.24 11.51
N LEU A 283 5.88 5.37 10.80
CA LEU A 283 5.58 4.01 11.25
C LEU A 283 5.84 2.95 10.16
N VAL A 284 6.59 1.91 10.49
CA VAL A 284 6.70 0.69 9.69
C VAL A 284 6.07 -0.44 10.48
N THR A 285 5.01 -1.07 9.97
CA THR A 285 4.21 -1.97 10.79
C THR A 285 3.59 -3.16 10.05
N VAL A 286 3.44 -4.25 10.79
CA VAL A 286 2.44 -5.27 10.51
C VAL A 286 1.40 -5.25 11.62
N ARG A 287 0.12 -5.26 11.28
CA ARG A 287 -0.91 -5.13 12.33
C ARG A 287 -2.20 -5.88 12.06
N ASN A 288 -2.86 -6.26 13.14
CA ASN A 288 -4.22 -6.78 13.12
C ASN A 288 -5.07 -6.07 14.18
N LEU A 289 -6.10 -5.33 13.79
CA LEU A 289 -7.03 -4.70 14.73
C LEU A 289 -8.26 -5.57 15.03
N GLY A 290 -8.40 -6.70 14.35
CA GLY A 290 -9.45 -7.68 14.57
C GLY A 290 -9.03 -8.80 15.52
N SER A 291 -9.60 -10.00 15.30
CA SER A 291 -9.31 -11.20 16.10
C SER A 291 -8.19 -12.07 15.54
N GLY A 292 -7.72 -11.81 14.32
CA GLY A 292 -6.63 -12.59 13.71
C GLY A 292 -5.25 -12.29 14.30
N ASP A 293 -4.30 -13.13 13.94
CA ASP A 293 -2.89 -12.96 14.35
C ASP A 293 -2.26 -11.79 13.60
N SER A 294 -1.22 -11.18 14.18
CA SER A 294 -0.38 -10.23 13.43
C SER A 294 0.60 -10.98 12.53
N GLY A 295 1.06 -10.34 11.47
CA GLY A 295 2.00 -10.93 10.53
C GLY A 295 3.45 -10.83 10.98
N THR A 296 4.36 -11.13 10.05
CA THR A 296 5.81 -11.04 10.25
C THR A 296 6.38 -9.79 9.59
N LEU A 297 7.31 -9.12 10.25
CA LEU A 297 8.04 -7.97 9.70
C LEU A 297 9.53 -8.26 9.78
N THR A 298 10.14 -8.38 8.60
CA THR A 298 11.58 -8.61 8.43
C THR A 298 12.23 -7.38 7.81
N ILE A 299 13.25 -6.85 8.47
CA ILE A 299 14.10 -5.80 7.92
C ILE A 299 15.52 -6.33 7.77
N ASN A 300 16.05 -6.23 6.57
CA ASN A 300 17.43 -6.52 6.24
C ASN A 300 18.09 -5.23 5.73
N ALA A 301 18.97 -4.65 6.53
CA ALA A 301 19.71 -3.47 6.13
C ALA A 301 21.19 -3.50 6.52
N ASP A 302 22.01 -2.65 5.91
CA ASP A 302 23.35 -2.38 6.44
C ASP A 302 23.25 -1.51 7.70
N ARG A 303 22.51 -0.40 7.60
CA ARG A 303 22.25 0.50 8.73
C ARG A 303 20.75 0.74 8.92
N ILE A 304 20.31 0.70 10.17
CA ILE A 304 18.94 1.02 10.57
C ILE A 304 18.99 2.17 11.58
N ALA A 305 18.22 3.22 11.33
CA ALA A 305 18.08 4.36 12.22
C ALA A 305 16.60 4.66 12.51
N LEU A 306 16.23 4.63 13.80
CA LEU A 306 14.94 5.08 14.31
C LEU A 306 15.17 6.33 15.13
N LYS A 307 14.63 7.46 14.69
CA LYS A 307 14.88 8.78 15.28
C LYS A 307 13.56 9.50 15.53
N ASN A 308 13.53 10.45 16.46
CA ASN A 308 12.41 11.39 16.63
C ASN A 308 11.03 10.69 16.65
N LYS A 309 10.86 9.68 17.50
CA LYS A 309 9.63 8.85 17.60
C LYS A 309 9.29 7.99 16.37
N GLY A 310 10.25 7.75 15.47
CA GLY A 310 10.13 6.76 14.42
C GLY A 310 9.98 5.35 14.99
N SER A 311 9.04 4.57 14.46
CA SER A 311 8.63 3.31 15.07
C SER A 311 8.58 2.14 14.07
N ILE A 312 9.05 0.97 14.53
CA ILE A 312 8.80 -0.33 13.91
C ILE A 312 7.90 -1.12 14.87
N ALA A 313 6.79 -1.65 14.38
CA ALA A 313 5.82 -2.33 15.24
C ALA A 313 5.13 -3.54 14.62
N ALA A 314 4.95 -4.60 15.41
CA ALA A 314 4.04 -5.70 15.10
C ALA A 314 2.94 -5.77 16.17
N THR A 315 1.73 -5.34 15.81
CA THR A 315 0.64 -5.17 16.80
C THR A 315 -0.56 -6.06 16.48
N THR A 316 -1.19 -6.61 17.51
CA THR A 316 -2.50 -7.26 17.40
C THR A 316 -3.46 -6.78 18.49
N GLN A 317 -4.75 -6.75 18.16
CA GLN A 317 -5.83 -6.44 19.08
C GLN A 317 -6.41 -7.67 19.76
N GLY A 318 -6.61 -8.78 19.03
CA GLY A 318 -7.28 -9.98 19.54
C GLY A 318 -6.44 -11.25 19.48
N GLY A 319 -5.70 -11.47 18.38
CA GLY A 319 -4.88 -12.66 18.16
C GLY A 319 -3.52 -12.62 18.85
N ASN A 320 -2.60 -13.47 18.38
CA ASN A 320 -1.21 -13.53 18.82
C ASN A 320 -0.39 -12.37 18.24
N GLY A 321 0.54 -11.86 19.04
CA GLY A 321 1.48 -10.81 18.66
C GLY A 321 2.38 -11.28 17.52
N GLY A 322 2.78 -10.35 16.65
CA GLY A 322 3.54 -10.68 15.45
C GLY A 322 5.02 -10.91 15.75
N GLU A 323 5.75 -11.29 14.69
CA GLU A 323 7.19 -11.50 14.74
C GLU A 323 7.93 -10.34 14.07
N LEU A 324 8.91 -9.78 14.78
CA LEU A 324 9.83 -8.78 14.26
C LEU A 324 11.22 -9.37 14.15
N MET A 325 11.78 -9.40 12.94
CA MET A 325 13.18 -9.74 12.71
C MET A 325 13.93 -8.55 12.13
N VAL A 326 14.90 -8.03 12.88
CA VAL A 326 15.67 -6.83 12.53
C VAL A 326 17.13 -7.20 12.35
N ASN A 327 17.57 -7.28 11.09
CA ASN A 327 18.93 -7.62 10.69
C ASN A 327 19.65 -6.36 10.21
N ALA A 328 20.59 -5.84 11.01
CA ALA A 328 21.46 -4.72 10.64
C ALA A 328 22.92 -5.20 10.52
N ARG A 329 23.53 -5.09 9.33
CA ARG A 329 24.91 -5.58 9.12
C ARG A 329 25.96 -4.74 9.84
N SER A 330 25.77 -3.42 9.91
CA SER A 330 26.71 -2.48 10.53
C SER A 330 26.21 -1.93 11.87
N SER A 331 24.97 -1.42 11.92
CA SER A 331 24.46 -0.76 13.13
C SER A 331 22.94 -0.63 13.16
N LEU A 332 22.38 -0.80 14.36
CA LEU A 332 21.05 -0.35 14.73
C LEU A 332 21.15 0.83 15.69
N LEU A 333 20.67 2.00 15.27
CA LEU A 333 20.56 3.21 16.09
C LEU A 333 19.09 3.49 16.40
N ILE A 334 18.76 3.61 17.68
CA ILE A 334 17.43 4.01 18.16
C ILE A 334 17.62 5.20 19.08
N ARG A 335 16.99 6.34 18.76
CA ARG A 335 17.16 7.55 19.56
C ARG A 335 15.93 8.46 19.55
N ASP A 336 15.89 9.36 20.52
CA ASP A 336 14.94 10.46 20.60
C ASP A 336 13.48 9.97 20.52
N GLY A 337 13.13 9.01 21.39
CA GLY A 337 11.80 8.39 21.40
C GLY A 337 11.57 7.30 20.34
N GLY A 338 12.56 6.94 19.53
CA GLY A 338 12.44 5.85 18.57
C GLY A 338 12.14 4.50 19.25
N SER A 339 11.41 3.62 18.58
CA SER A 339 10.95 2.36 19.19
C SER A 339 10.88 1.16 18.26
N ILE A 340 11.17 -0.04 18.77
CA ILE A 340 10.84 -1.32 18.13
C ILE A 340 9.91 -2.08 19.08
N SER A 341 8.73 -2.50 18.63
CA SER A 341 7.75 -3.10 19.54
C SER A 341 6.89 -4.23 18.98
N THR A 342 6.62 -5.23 19.80
CA THR A 342 5.54 -6.19 19.59
C THR A 342 4.50 -5.99 20.68
N ASN A 343 3.22 -5.93 20.32
CA ASN A 343 2.16 -5.73 21.29
C ASN A 343 0.94 -6.61 21.00
N ALA A 344 0.62 -7.50 21.93
CA ALA A 344 -0.65 -8.23 21.95
C ALA A 344 -1.58 -7.61 23.00
N ARG A 345 -2.58 -6.85 22.52
CA ARG A 345 -3.50 -6.11 23.39
C ARG A 345 -4.64 -6.96 23.95
N GLY A 346 -4.95 -8.06 23.28
CA GLY A 346 -6.04 -8.99 23.60
C GLY A 346 -5.60 -10.11 24.54
N ASN A 347 -6.22 -11.28 24.35
CA ASN A 347 -5.92 -12.48 25.13
C ASN A 347 -4.88 -13.39 24.43
N GLY A 348 -4.40 -13.03 23.23
CA GLY A 348 -3.37 -13.78 22.52
C GLY A 348 -1.96 -13.55 23.09
N ASN A 349 -1.04 -14.43 22.75
CA ASN A 349 0.34 -14.42 23.24
C ASN A 349 1.09 -13.17 22.78
N GLY A 350 2.11 -12.74 23.55
CA GLY A 350 3.00 -11.67 23.14
C GLY A 350 3.75 -12.01 21.84
N GLY A 351 4.15 -10.98 21.08
CA GLY A 351 4.92 -11.17 19.86
C GLY A 351 6.42 -11.28 20.13
N ASN A 352 7.19 -11.79 19.18
CA ASN A 352 8.63 -12.00 19.34
C ASN A 352 9.43 -10.92 18.61
N ILE A 353 10.54 -10.50 19.21
CA ILE A 353 11.52 -9.60 18.60
C ILE A 353 12.87 -10.29 18.57
N GLU A 354 13.42 -10.45 17.37
CA GLU A 354 14.80 -10.86 17.14
C GLU A 354 15.60 -9.73 16.48
N ILE A 355 16.72 -9.36 17.10
CA ILE A 355 17.63 -8.33 16.59
C ILE A 355 19.02 -8.93 16.38
N ASN A 356 19.49 -8.85 15.15
CA ASN A 356 20.80 -9.30 14.74
C ASN A 356 21.61 -8.10 14.23
N ALA A 357 22.47 -7.56 15.09
CA ALA A 357 23.33 -6.42 14.77
C ALA A 357 24.64 -6.49 15.58
N PRO A 358 25.79 -6.12 15.01
CA PRO A 358 27.04 -6.05 15.77
C PRO A 358 27.05 -4.88 16.74
N ASN A 359 26.36 -3.79 16.41
CA ASN A 359 26.26 -2.59 17.25
C ASN A 359 24.80 -2.15 17.38
N ILE A 360 24.32 -2.07 18.63
CA ILE A 360 22.99 -1.54 18.98
C ILE A 360 23.21 -0.34 19.88
N VAL A 361 22.72 0.83 19.47
CA VAL A 361 22.83 2.08 20.22
C VAL A 361 21.44 2.61 20.51
N GLY A 362 21.05 2.63 21.78
CA GLY A 362 19.81 3.24 22.29
C GLY A 362 20.11 4.53 23.06
N LEU A 363 19.50 5.66 22.69
CA LEU A 363 19.71 6.97 23.33
C LEU A 363 18.38 7.72 23.53
N ASN A 364 18.34 8.64 24.49
CA ASN A 364 17.26 9.63 24.64
C ASN A 364 15.84 9.01 24.60
N ASN A 365 15.55 8.14 25.58
CA ASN A 365 14.24 7.50 25.75
C ASN A 365 13.81 6.64 24.55
N SER A 366 14.74 5.82 24.04
CA SER A 366 14.49 4.83 23.00
C SER A 366 14.11 3.47 23.60
N ASP A 367 13.13 2.78 23.01
CA ASP A 367 12.55 1.57 23.59
C ASP A 367 12.59 0.36 22.62
N ILE A 368 12.89 -0.82 23.16
CA ILE A 368 12.64 -2.11 22.50
C ILE A 368 11.74 -2.92 23.42
N THR A 369 10.48 -3.13 23.05
CA THR A 369 9.46 -3.70 23.95
C THR A 369 8.72 -4.86 23.31
N ALA A 370 8.61 -5.95 24.05
CA ALA A 370 7.83 -7.09 23.64
C ALA A 370 6.76 -7.34 24.72
N GLU A 371 5.50 -7.06 24.43
CA GLU A 371 4.42 -7.01 25.42
C GLU A 371 3.27 -7.99 25.11
N ALA A 372 2.80 -8.64 26.17
CA ALA A 372 1.55 -9.41 26.21
C ALA A 372 0.69 -8.90 27.38
N ARG A 373 -0.53 -8.43 27.13
CA ARG A 373 -1.37 -7.88 28.20
C ARG A 373 -2.03 -8.93 29.10
N ARG A 374 -2.37 -10.11 28.55
CA ARG A 374 -3.17 -11.14 29.25
C ARG A 374 -2.74 -12.59 28.96
N ALA A 375 -1.53 -12.81 28.43
CA ALA A 375 -1.08 -14.12 27.93
C ALA A 375 0.41 -14.38 28.22
N THR A 376 0.97 -15.45 27.64
CA THR A 376 2.38 -15.86 27.87
C THR A 376 3.39 -14.80 27.41
N ALA A 377 4.57 -14.84 28.04
CA ALA A 377 5.61 -13.83 27.89
C ALA A 377 6.13 -13.72 26.45
N ALA A 378 6.35 -12.48 26.03
CA ALA A 378 7.01 -12.15 24.77
C ALA A 378 8.51 -12.47 24.84
N THR A 379 9.11 -12.88 23.71
CA THR A 379 10.55 -13.16 23.66
C THR A 379 11.29 -12.03 22.96
N LEU A 380 12.33 -11.50 23.62
CA LEU A 380 13.33 -10.62 23.03
C LEU A 380 14.67 -11.34 22.97
N ARG A 381 15.23 -11.49 21.76
CA ARG A 381 16.57 -12.04 21.54
C ARG A 381 17.41 -11.01 20.80
N SER A 382 18.62 -10.77 21.30
CA SER A 382 19.66 -10.08 20.55
C SER A 382 20.87 -10.99 20.43
N THR A 383 21.37 -11.16 19.20
CA THR A 383 22.60 -11.90 18.97
C THR A 383 23.62 -11.01 18.29
N PRO A 384 24.83 -10.84 18.86
CA PRO A 384 25.94 -10.28 18.12
C PRO A 384 26.29 -11.26 17.01
N ARG A 385 26.29 -10.81 15.75
CA ARG A 385 26.87 -11.60 14.66
C ARG A 385 28.38 -11.69 14.91
N ARG A 386 28.88 -12.92 15.10
CA ARG A 386 30.32 -13.20 15.26
C ARG A 386 31.12 -12.87 14.01
#